data_AF-A0A9D7NU84-F1
#
_entry.id   AF-A0A9D7NU84-F1
#
_cell.length_a   1.000
_cell.length_b   1.000
_cell.length_c   1.000
_cell.angle_alpha   90.00
_cell.angle_beta   90.00
_cell.angle_gamma   90.00
#
_symmetry.space_group_name_H-M   'P 1'
#
loop_
_entity.id
_entity.type
_entity.pdbx_description
1 polymer ?
#
loop_
_entity_poly.entity_id
_entity_poly.type
_entity_poly.pdbx_seq_one_letter_code
_entity_poly.pdbx_strand_id
1 'polypeptide(L)' 'MTAMPAPAPTYDLASFARRIVIAGVKNARGKSDTELKERVMLARECGFMTDEETEFYIAAWGLAEA' A
#
# COMPACT_ATOMS: atom_id res chain seq x y z
N MET A 1 -39.20 8.55 25.57
CA MET A 1 -38.23 9.05 24.57
C MET A 1 -37.26 7.93 24.27
N THR A 2 -37.39 7.27 23.13
CA THR A 2 -36.46 6.23 22.68
C THR A 2 -35.22 6.91 22.12
N ALA A 3 -34.05 6.64 22.72
CA ALA A 3 -32.79 7.13 22.21
C ALA A 3 -32.55 6.57 20.79
N MET A 4 -32.27 7.45 19.83
CA MET A 4 -31.80 7.01 18.51
C MET A 4 -30.49 6.24 18.67
N PRO A 5 -30.34 5.06 18.05
CA PRO A 5 -29.07 4.35 18.08
C PRO A 5 -27.98 5.20 17.41
N ALA A 6 -26.82 5.26 18.04
CA ALA A 6 -25.66 5.93 17.47
C ALA A 6 -25.30 5.28 16.12
N PRO A 7 -24.88 6.06 15.12
CA PRO A 7 -24.47 5.51 13.83
C PRO A 7 -23.34 4.50 14.03
N ALA A 8 -23.43 3.37 13.34
CA ALA A 8 -22.38 2.35 13.38
C ALA A 8 -21.06 2.95 12.88
N PRO A 9 -19.92 2.65 13.53
CA PRO A 9 -18.63 3.13 13.07
C PRO A 9 -18.38 2.61 11.65
N THR A 10 -18.23 3.54 10.70
CA THR A 10 -17.89 3.21 9.32
C THR A 10 -16.44 2.79 9.27
N TYR A 11 -16.20 1.51 8.97
CA TYR A 11 -14.85 0.99 8.81
C TYR A 11 -14.29 1.43 7.45
N ASP A 12 -13.18 2.17 7.48
CA ASP A 12 -12.49 2.58 6.26
C ASP A 12 -11.67 1.41 5.68
N LEU A 13 -12.35 0.61 4.85
CA LEU A 13 -11.76 -0.53 4.17
C LEU A 13 -10.65 -0.12 3.20
N ALA A 14 -10.75 1.05 2.57
CA ALA A 14 -9.76 1.51 1.61
C ALA A 14 -8.43 1.84 2.30
N SER A 15 -8.49 2.59 3.40
CA SER A 15 -7.31 2.87 4.22
C SER A 15 -6.71 1.62 4.84
N PHE A 16 -7.55 0.67 5.27
CA PHE A 16 -7.08 -0.62 5.78
C PHE A 16 -6.33 -1.41 4.69
N ALA A 17 -6.94 -1.57 3.51
CA ALA A 17 -6.32 -2.28 2.38
C ALA A 17 -4.98 -1.64 1.99
N ARG A 18 -4.95 -0.31 1.89
CA ARG A 18 -3.71 0.43 1.61
C ARG A 18 -2.61 0.10 2.63
N ARG A 19 -2.91 0.12 3.93
CA ARG A 19 -1.94 -0.21 4.98
C ARG A 19 -1.38 -1.64 4.84
N ILE A 20 -2.22 -2.60 4.49
CA ILE A 20 -1.81 -3.99 4.29
C ILE A 20 -0.87 -4.11 3.08
N VAL A 21 -1.21 -3.48 1.95
CA VAL A 21 -0.39 -3.48 0.73
C VAL A 21 0.98 -2.86 1.00
N ILE A 22 1.04 -1.68 1.62
CA ILE A 22 2.29 -1.01 1.96
C ILE A 22 3.15 -1.84 2.93
N ALA A 23 2.53 -2.53 3.89
CA ALA A 23 3.25 -3.44 4.78
C ALA A 23 3.84 -4.64 4.02
N GLY A 24 3.09 -5.20 3.06
CA GLY A 24 3.55 -6.28 2.18
C GLY A 24 4.76 -5.88 1.34
N VAL A 25 4.73 -4.68 0.76
CA VAL A 25 5.86 -4.09 0.02
C VAL A 25 7.09 -4.01 0.92
N LYS A 26 6.97 -3.44 2.13
CA LYS A 26 8.09 -3.32 3.08
C LYS A 26 8.65 -4.67 3.52
N ASN A 27 7.80 -5.69 3.67
CA ASN A 27 8.20 -7.05 4.04
C ASN A 27 8.90 -7.81 2.91
N ALA A 28 8.77 -7.37 1.65
CA ALA A 28 9.49 -7.92 0.52
C ALA A 28 10.96 -7.49 0.49
N ARG A 29 11.29 -6.39 1.17
CA ARG A 29 12.63 -5.81 1.17
C ARG A 29 13.66 -6.79 1.75
N GLY A 30 14.75 -6.98 1.01
CA GLY A 30 15.84 -7.88 1.39
C GLY A 30 15.55 -9.37 1.16
N LYS A 31 14.41 -9.72 0.55
CA LYS A 31 14.10 -11.09 0.13
C LYS A 31 14.36 -11.31 -1.35
N SER A 32 13.83 -10.44 -2.19
CA SER A 32 13.99 -10.48 -3.63
C SER A 32 13.67 -9.10 -4.21
N ASP A 33 14.60 -8.55 -4.99
CA ASP A 33 14.41 -7.24 -5.64
C ASP A 33 13.34 -7.32 -6.74
N THR A 34 13.23 -8.47 -7.42
CA THR A 34 12.16 -8.75 -8.38
C THR A 34 10.80 -8.73 -7.69
N GLU A 35 10.64 -9.45 -6.59
CA GLU A 35 9.38 -9.53 -5.82
C GLU A 35 9.02 -8.17 -5.20
N LEU A 36 10.03 -7.41 -4.76
CA LEU A 36 9.84 -6.06 -4.25
C LEU A 36 9.34 -5.11 -5.35
N LYS A 37 9.96 -5.15 -6.54
CA LYS A 37 9.55 -4.35 -7.70
C LYS A 37 8.14 -4.70 -8.15
N GLU A 38 7.81 -5.99 -8.27
CA GLU A 38 6.46 -6.45 -8.61
C GLU A 38 5.41 -5.92 -7.62
N ARG A 39 5.69 -5.99 -6.32
CA ARG A 39 4.76 -5.49 -5.29
C ARG A 39 4.58 -3.98 -5.34
N VAL A 40 5.65 -3.22 -5.59
CA VAL A 40 5.57 -1.76 -5.76
C VAL A 40 4.70 -1.42 -6.98
N MET A 41 4.94 -2.07 -8.12
CA MET A 41 4.16 -1.86 -9.34
C MET A 41 2.68 -2.26 -9.16
N LEU A 42 2.41 -3.39 -8.50
CA LEU A 42 1.05 -3.82 -8.21
C LEU A 42 0.32 -2.84 -7.29
N ALA A 43 1.00 -2.30 -6.27
CA ALA A 43 0.43 -1.30 -5.37
C ALA A 43 0.03 -0.02 -6.12
N ARG A 44 0.83 0.39 -7.10
CA ARG A 44 0.54 1.50 -8.01
C ARG A 44 -0.67 1.21 -8.90
N GLU A 45 -0.66 0.08 -9.61
CA GLU A 45 -1.75 -0.32 -10.53
C GLU A 45 -3.10 -0.44 -9.82
N CYS A 46 -3.10 -0.87 -8.55
CA CYS A 46 -4.31 -0.96 -7.72
C CYS A 46 -4.72 0.37 -7.06
N GLY A 47 -4.00 1.47 -7.30
CA GLY A 47 -4.31 2.79 -6.73
C GLY A 47 -4.00 2.93 -5.23
N PHE A 48 -3.22 2.02 -4.65
CA PHE A 48 -2.80 2.10 -3.25
C PHE A 48 -1.53 2.92 -3.06
N MET A 49 -0.86 3.29 -4.15
CA MET A 49 0.35 4.09 -4.18
C MET A 49 0.27 5.10 -5.34
N THR A 50 0.66 6.35 -5.12
CA THR A 50 0.74 7.33 -6.22
C THR A 50 1.96 7.09 -7.09
N ASP A 51 2.02 7.73 -8.25
CA ASP A 51 3.21 7.72 -9.10
C ASP A 51 4.43 8.26 -8.34
N GLU A 52 4.28 9.37 -7.61
CA GLU A 52 5.37 9.97 -6.83
C GLU A 52 5.85 9.05 -5.68
N GLU A 53 4.91 8.38 -4.99
CA GLU A 53 5.25 7.40 -3.96
C GLU A 53 6.00 6.20 -4.56
N THR A 54 5.56 5.76 -5.74
CA THR A 54 6.18 4.66 -6.48
C THR A 54 7.61 5.01 -6.88
N GLU A 55 7.81 6.18 -7.47
CA GLU A 55 9.13 6.70 -7.85
C GLU A 55 10.04 6.82 -6.62
N PHE A 56 9.52 7.34 -5.51
CA PHE A 56 10.26 7.41 -4.26
C PHE A 56 10.75 6.02 -3.80
N TYR A 57 9.88 5.01 -3.81
CA TYR A 57 10.25 3.66 -3.39
C TYR A 57 11.24 3.00 -4.35
N ILE A 58 11.09 3.19 -5.66
CA ILE A 58 12.03 2.68 -6.67
C ILE A 58 13.41 3.30 -6.48
N ALA A 59 13.50 4.62 -6.30
CA ALA A 59 14.75 5.32 -6.10
C ALA A 59 15.39 4.98 -4.73
N ALA A 60 14.62 5.01 -3.65
CA ALA A 60 15.12 4.78 -2.29
C ALA A 60 15.63 3.34 -2.08
N TRP A 61 15.13 2.39 -2.86
CA TRP A 61 15.52 0.97 -2.76
C TRP A 61 16.37 0.49 -3.95
N GLY A 62 16.78 1.39 -4.85
CA GLY A 62 17.69 1.04 -5.94
C GLY A 62 17.09 0.05 -6.94
N LEU A 63 15.77 0.09 -7.16
CA LEU A 63 15.05 -0.79 -8.09
C LEU A 63 15.10 -0.30 -9.56
N ALA A 64 15.79 0.81 -9.79
CA ALA A 64 16.03 1.36 -11.12
C ALA A 64 17.09 0.50 -11.82
N GLU A 65 16.68 -0.12 -12.93
CA GLU A 65 17.47 -0.96 -13.84
C GLU A 65 18.06 -2.26 -13.26
N ALA A 66 17.38 -3.37 -13.60
CA ALA A 66 17.98 -4.67 -13.88
C ALA A 66 17.55 -5.06 -15.30
#